data_AF-A0A0Q1A2U0-F1
#
_entry.id   AF-A0A0Q1A2U0-F1
#
_cell.length_a   1.000
_cell.length_b   1.000
_cell.length_c   1.000
_cell.angle_alpha   90.00
_cell.angle_beta   90.00
_cell.angle_gamma   90.00
#
_symmetry.space_group_name_H-M   'P 1'
#
loop_
_entity.id
_entity.type
_entity.pdbx_description
1 polymer ?
#
loop_
_entity_poly.entity_id
_entity_poly.type
_entity_poly.pdbx_seq_one_letter_code
_entity_poly.pdbx_strand_id
1 'polypeptide(L)'
;MKDTMQVDAKDAQKYFDAMTEFQFTHNELRKDFNSIYEIVGNLDEMSSSYKPLLRASLKELFSLIEADLYLYNQYNAYTNYFDKEAFSDKFKKTFKRHGRTFNRMPDVLSFNSLNFELFNELKAKRDKITHPKGLADLHVDRNDLASIYKFYVLYTDHVNNLMTGTSFSYTMPIRDILAWKSQL
;
A
#
# COMPACT_ATOMS: atom_id res chain seq x y z
N MET A 1 -12.47 13.42 17.05
CA MET A 1 -13.23 13.82 15.84
C MET A 1 -13.64 12.54 15.11
N LYS A 2 -14.82 12.50 14.48
CA LYS A 2 -15.34 11.29 13.84
C LYS A 2 -14.60 11.03 12.51
N ASP A 3 -13.69 10.07 12.51
CA ASP A 3 -13.07 9.51 11.29
C ASP A 3 -14.01 8.44 10.70
N THR A 4 -15.25 8.85 10.43
CA THR A 4 -16.33 7.95 10.07
C THR A 4 -16.95 8.39 8.76
N MET A 5 -16.82 7.57 7.72
CA MET A 5 -17.50 7.80 6.46
C MET A 5 -18.96 7.32 6.55
N GLN A 6 -19.89 8.17 6.12
CA GLN A 6 -21.30 7.80 5.99
C GLN A 6 -21.48 7.01 4.69
N VAL A 7 -22.11 5.84 4.77
CA VAL A 7 -22.41 4.99 3.62
C VAL A 7 -23.85 4.49 3.69
N ASP A 8 -24.44 4.20 2.54
CA ASP A 8 -25.75 3.58 2.47
C ASP A 8 -25.68 2.14 2.99
N ALA A 9 -26.76 1.65 3.59
CA ALA A 9 -26.79 0.31 4.18
C ALA A 9 -26.49 -0.81 3.16
N LYS A 10 -26.84 -0.61 1.89
CA LYS A 10 -26.55 -1.55 0.80
C LYS A 10 -25.07 -1.59 0.43
N ASP A 11 -24.37 -0.47 0.60
CA ASP A 11 -22.96 -0.36 0.26
C ASP A 11 -22.05 -0.71 1.45
N ALA A 12 -22.57 -0.61 2.68
CA ALA A 12 -21.82 -0.91 3.90
C ALA A 12 -21.12 -2.27 3.87
N GLN A 13 -21.81 -3.33 3.40
CA GLN A 13 -21.21 -4.66 3.28
C GLN A 13 -20.02 -4.66 2.33
N LYS A 14 -20.16 -4.04 1.16
CA LYS A 14 -19.09 -3.90 0.17
C LYS A 14 -17.86 -3.16 0.75
N TYR A 15 -18.11 -2.16 1.60
CA TYR A 15 -17.06 -1.44 2.31
C TYR A 15 -16.32 -2.33 3.30
N PHE A 16 -17.04 -3.08 4.13
CA PHE A 16 -16.44 -4.03 5.06
C PHE A 16 -15.60 -5.08 4.33
N ASP A 17 -16.16 -5.70 3.30
CA ASP A 17 -15.46 -6.73 2.52
C ASP A 17 -14.17 -6.18 1.91
N ALA A 18 -14.21 -4.97 1.33
CA ALA A 18 -13.03 -4.33 0.74
C ALA A 18 -11.95 -3.96 1.77
N MET A 19 -12.33 -3.50 2.97
CA MET A 19 -11.37 -3.24 4.04
C MET A 19 -10.74 -4.52 4.58
N THR A 20 -11.55 -5.56 4.73
CA THR A 20 -11.09 -6.88 5.19
C THR A 20 -10.10 -7.46 4.18
N GLU A 21 -10.44 -7.41 2.89
CA GLU A 21 -9.54 -7.81 1.81
C GLU A 21 -8.24 -6.99 1.84
N PHE A 22 -8.33 -5.66 1.95
CA PHE A 22 -7.17 -4.79 2.12
C PHE A 22 -6.24 -5.28 3.23
N GLN A 23 -6.79 -5.51 4.43
CA GLN A 23 -6.00 -5.91 5.59
C GLN A 23 -5.35 -7.28 5.40
N PHE A 24 -6.06 -8.25 4.81
CA PHE A 24 -5.49 -9.57 4.54
C PHE A 24 -4.40 -9.49 3.48
N THR A 25 -4.67 -8.90 2.32
CA THR A 25 -3.69 -8.78 1.24
C THR A 25 -2.44 -8.02 1.68
N HIS A 26 -2.60 -6.87 2.36
CA HIS A 26 -1.49 -6.07 2.87
C HIS A 26 -0.60 -6.87 3.81
N ASN A 27 -1.20 -7.63 4.73
CA ASN A 27 -0.43 -8.41 5.71
C ASN A 27 0.28 -9.62 5.08
N GLU A 28 -0.32 -10.29 4.11
CA GLU A 28 0.36 -11.37 3.38
C GLU A 28 1.55 -10.84 2.57
N LEU A 29 1.37 -9.78 1.78
CA LEU A 29 2.47 -9.17 1.02
C LEU A 29 3.58 -8.60 1.92
N ARG A 30 3.22 -8.10 3.11
CA ARG A 30 4.22 -7.71 4.12
C ARG A 30 5.05 -8.88 4.62
N LYS A 31 4.44 -10.05 4.83
CA LYS A 31 5.18 -11.26 5.21
C LYS A 31 6.12 -11.70 4.10
N ASP A 32 5.64 -11.72 2.85
CA ASP A 32 6.45 -12.06 1.68
C ASP A 32 7.67 -11.15 1.57
N PHE A 33 7.46 -9.83 1.66
CA PHE A 33 8.57 -8.87 1.66
C PHE A 33 9.57 -9.13 2.79
N ASN A 34 9.09 -9.35 4.02
CA ASN A 34 9.94 -9.60 5.18
C ASN A 34 10.78 -10.88 4.99
N SER A 35 10.17 -11.95 4.47
CA SER A 35 10.87 -13.20 4.16
C SER A 35 11.97 -12.99 3.11
N ILE A 36 11.68 -12.26 2.02
CA ILE A 36 12.70 -11.96 1.00
C ILE A 36 13.81 -11.10 1.61
N TYR A 37 13.47 -10.07 2.38
CA TYR A 37 14.45 -9.18 3.01
C TYR A 37 15.39 -9.95 3.95
N GLU A 38 14.85 -10.83 4.80
CA GLU A 38 15.63 -11.66 5.71
C GLU A 38 16.58 -12.59 4.96
N ILE A 39 16.10 -13.25 3.90
CA ILE A 39 16.94 -14.11 3.05
C ILE A 39 18.09 -13.29 2.45
N VAL A 40 17.81 -12.12 1.86
CA VAL A 40 18.85 -11.27 1.25
C VAL A 40 19.84 -10.76 2.30
N GLY A 41 19.35 -10.36 3.47
CA GLY A 41 20.17 -9.84 4.56
C GLY A 41 21.20 -10.84 5.10
N ASN A 42 20.87 -12.13 5.04
CA ASN A 42 21.73 -13.23 5.49
C ASN A 42 22.67 -13.79 4.40
N LEU A 43 22.56 -13.31 3.16
CA LEU A 43 23.44 -13.74 2.07
C LEU A 43 24.75 -12.92 2.05
N ASP A 44 25.83 -13.61 1.67
CA ASP A 44 27.08 -12.97 1.26
C ASP A 44 26.83 -12.16 -0.03
N GLU A 45 27.36 -10.93 -0.10
CA GLU A 45 27.25 -10.07 -1.28
C GLU A 45 27.89 -10.68 -2.54
N MET A 46 28.88 -11.55 -2.35
CA MET A 46 29.55 -12.27 -3.43
C MET A 46 28.76 -13.48 -3.92
N SER A 47 27.69 -13.85 -3.21
CA SER A 47 26.78 -14.92 -3.64
C SER A 47 26.10 -14.56 -4.96
N SER A 48 26.06 -15.52 -5.88
CA SER A 48 25.34 -15.37 -7.16
C SER A 48 23.85 -15.07 -6.96
N SER A 49 23.28 -15.45 -5.81
CA SER A 49 21.87 -15.21 -5.45
C SER A 49 21.61 -13.83 -4.86
N TYR A 50 22.64 -13.11 -4.36
CA TYR A 50 22.46 -11.85 -3.65
C TYR A 50 21.77 -10.78 -4.51
N LYS A 51 22.38 -10.42 -5.65
CA LYS A 51 21.86 -9.37 -6.54
C LYS A 51 20.48 -9.70 -7.13
N PRO A 52 20.22 -10.93 -7.61
CA PRO A 52 18.87 -11.33 -8.05
C PRO A 52 17.80 -11.15 -6.96
N LEU A 53 18.07 -11.61 -5.74
CA LEU A 53 17.10 -11.52 -4.65
C LEU A 53 16.94 -10.09 -4.12
N LEU A 54 17.98 -9.27 -4.13
CA LEU A 54 17.88 -7.84 -3.83
C LEU A 54 17.02 -7.10 -4.87
N ARG A 55 17.17 -7.41 -6.16
CA ARG A 55 16.25 -6.88 -7.19
C ARG A 55 14.82 -7.36 -6.98
N ALA A 56 14.63 -8.60 -6.50
CA ALA A 56 13.31 -9.13 -6.17
C ALA A 56 12.69 -8.40 -4.97
N SER A 57 13.45 -8.10 -3.92
CA SER A 57 12.94 -7.36 -2.76
C SER A 57 12.43 -5.96 -3.14
N LEU A 58 13.15 -5.26 -4.04
CA LEU A 58 12.68 -3.98 -4.56
C LEU A 58 11.38 -4.11 -5.34
N LYS A 59 11.24 -5.15 -6.19
CA LYS A 59 9.99 -5.39 -6.92
C LYS A 59 8.84 -5.70 -5.97
N GLU A 60 9.08 -6.52 -4.96
CA GLU A 60 8.07 -6.92 -3.99
C GLU A 60 7.55 -5.74 -3.16
N LEU A 61 8.44 -4.83 -2.76
CA LEU A 61 8.03 -3.56 -2.13
C LEU A 61 7.01 -2.80 -3.00
N PHE A 62 7.25 -2.71 -4.31
CA PHE A 62 6.33 -2.01 -5.21
C PHE A 62 5.07 -2.82 -5.51
N SER A 63 5.11 -4.16 -5.51
CA SER A 63 3.92 -5.00 -5.58
C SER A 63 2.99 -4.75 -4.40
N LEU A 64 3.53 -4.68 -3.17
CA LEU A 64 2.79 -4.31 -1.95
C LEU A 64 2.10 -2.96 -2.10
N ILE A 65 2.85 -1.93 -2.52
CA ILE A 65 2.30 -0.59 -2.70
C ILE A 65 1.22 -0.57 -3.80
N GLU A 66 1.45 -1.24 -4.93
CA GLU A 66 0.48 -1.33 -6.02
C GLU A 66 -0.83 -1.99 -5.58
N ALA A 67 -0.74 -3.10 -4.84
CA ALA A 67 -1.90 -3.80 -4.30
C ALA A 67 -2.69 -2.91 -3.33
N ASP A 68 -2.01 -2.26 -2.39
CA ASP A 68 -2.65 -1.35 -1.43
C ASP A 68 -3.37 -0.21 -2.16
N LEU A 69 -2.72 0.44 -3.13
CA LEU A 69 -3.33 1.52 -3.91
C LEU A 69 -4.57 1.04 -4.67
N TYR A 70 -4.52 -0.13 -5.30
CA TYR A 70 -5.67 -0.70 -5.97
C TYR A 70 -6.83 -0.93 -4.99
N LEU A 71 -6.56 -1.55 -3.84
CA LEU A 71 -7.55 -1.89 -2.83
C LEU A 71 -8.16 -0.64 -2.16
N TYR A 72 -7.36 0.39 -1.87
CA TYR A 72 -7.87 1.70 -1.43
C TYR A 72 -8.89 2.29 -2.41
N ASN A 73 -8.64 2.15 -3.72
CA ASN A 73 -9.54 2.67 -4.74
C ASN A 73 -10.78 1.79 -4.96
N GLN A 74 -10.82 0.54 -4.49
CA GLN A 74 -12.03 -0.28 -4.57
C GLN A 74 -13.18 0.26 -3.70
N TYR A 75 -12.85 0.90 -2.58
CA TYR A 75 -13.85 1.44 -1.65
C TYR A 75 -13.84 2.98 -1.62
N ASN A 76 -12.69 3.62 -1.75
CA ASN A 76 -12.57 5.08 -1.68
C ASN A 76 -11.82 5.67 -2.87
N ALA A 77 -12.26 5.35 -4.08
CA ALA A 77 -11.71 5.94 -5.31
C ALA A 77 -11.76 7.47 -5.32
N TYR A 78 -10.74 8.08 -5.91
CA TYR A 78 -10.78 9.49 -6.29
C TYR A 78 -11.57 9.68 -7.60
N THR A 79 -12.00 10.92 -7.85
CA THR A 79 -12.75 11.29 -9.05
C THR A 79 -11.95 10.94 -10.32
N ASN A 80 -12.60 10.26 -11.26
CA ASN A 80 -12.00 9.78 -12.52
C ASN A 80 -10.82 8.81 -12.30
N TYR A 81 -10.88 7.97 -11.26
CA TYR A 81 -9.93 6.88 -11.07
C TYR A 81 -9.74 6.06 -12.35
N PHE A 82 -8.48 5.76 -12.66
CA PHE A 82 -8.13 4.99 -13.84
C PHE A 82 -6.97 4.04 -13.52
N ASP A 83 -7.17 2.75 -13.78
CA ASP A 83 -6.20 1.71 -13.44
C ASP A 83 -4.85 1.89 -14.14
N LYS A 84 -4.83 2.45 -15.36
CA LYS A 84 -3.57 2.66 -16.11
C LYS A 84 -2.95 4.04 -15.87
N GLU A 85 -3.40 4.77 -14.84
CA GLU A 85 -2.77 6.02 -14.44
C GLU A 85 -1.33 5.78 -13.96
N ALA A 86 -0.45 6.77 -14.21
CA ALA A 86 0.93 6.73 -13.77
C ALA A 86 1.03 6.45 -12.27
N PHE A 87 1.90 5.50 -11.90
CA PHE A 87 2.00 4.98 -10.55
C PHE A 87 2.19 6.05 -9.47
N SER A 88 3.08 7.03 -9.70
CA SER A 88 3.31 8.13 -8.75
C SER A 88 2.10 9.06 -8.58
N ASP A 89 1.31 9.27 -9.64
CA ASP A 89 0.10 10.09 -9.57
C ASP A 89 -1.01 9.34 -8.83
N LYS A 90 -1.18 8.05 -9.14
CA LYS A 90 -2.10 7.16 -8.43
C LYS A 90 -1.77 7.12 -6.94
N PHE A 91 -0.48 6.98 -6.58
CA PHE A 91 -0.01 7.01 -5.21
C PHE A 91 -0.48 8.27 -4.47
N LYS A 92 -0.18 9.45 -5.00
CA LYS A 92 -0.55 10.73 -4.39
C LYS A 92 -2.06 10.91 -4.29
N LYS A 93 -2.79 10.63 -5.38
CA LYS A 93 -4.24 10.86 -5.47
C LYS A 93 -5.01 9.94 -4.52
N THR A 94 -4.59 8.68 -4.43
CA THR A 94 -5.19 7.68 -3.53
C THR A 94 -5.05 8.11 -2.07
N PHE A 95 -3.83 8.39 -1.60
CA PHE A 95 -3.64 8.80 -0.21
C PHE A 95 -4.28 10.16 0.09
N LYS A 96 -4.23 11.11 -0.84
CA LYS A 96 -4.94 12.39 -0.69
C LYS A 96 -6.45 12.21 -0.58
N ARG A 97 -7.03 11.28 -1.34
CA ARG A 97 -8.46 10.96 -1.25
C ARG A 97 -8.78 10.31 0.09
N HIS A 98 -8.01 9.30 0.49
CA HIS A 98 -8.17 8.64 1.79
C HIS A 98 -8.04 9.63 2.96
N GLY A 99 -6.98 10.43 2.97
CA GLY A 99 -6.75 11.47 3.98
C GLY A 99 -7.87 12.51 4.06
N ARG A 100 -8.51 12.87 2.94
CA ARG A 100 -9.69 13.75 2.96
C ARG A 100 -10.91 13.06 3.52
N THR A 101 -11.19 11.84 3.09
CA THR A 101 -12.38 11.08 3.50
C THR A 101 -12.39 10.81 5.00
N PHE A 102 -11.23 10.48 5.58
CA PHE A 102 -11.11 10.10 7.00
C PHE A 102 -10.42 11.16 7.85
N ASN A 103 -10.29 12.40 7.35
CA ASN A 103 -9.67 13.52 8.06
C ASN A 103 -8.22 13.24 8.54
N ARG A 104 -7.46 12.47 7.76
CA ARG A 104 -6.03 12.13 7.95
C ARG A 104 -5.08 12.89 7.03
N MET A 105 -5.50 14.05 6.53
CA MET A 105 -4.64 14.88 5.67
C MET A 105 -3.30 15.29 6.32
N PRO A 106 -3.21 15.60 7.63
CA PRO A 106 -1.92 15.87 8.27
C PRO A 106 -0.92 14.73 8.11
N ASP A 107 -1.36 13.47 8.27
CA ASP A 107 -0.52 12.28 8.16
C ASP A 107 -0.02 12.08 6.71
N VAL A 108 -0.91 12.29 5.73
CA VAL A 108 -0.58 12.23 4.30
C VAL A 108 0.43 13.31 3.91
N LEU A 109 0.27 14.53 4.41
CA LEU A 109 1.19 15.63 4.11
C LEU A 109 2.55 15.41 4.75
N SER A 110 2.59 14.96 6.01
CA SER A 110 3.81 14.63 6.72
C SER A 110 4.62 13.56 5.96
N PHE A 111 3.97 12.44 5.62
CA PHE A 111 4.62 11.37 4.86
C PHE A 111 5.15 11.84 3.50
N ASN A 112 4.34 12.57 2.73
CA ASN A 112 4.76 13.05 1.42
C ASN A 112 5.91 14.06 1.51
N SER A 113 5.95 14.92 2.52
CA SER A 113 7.01 15.91 2.66
C SER A 113 8.37 15.29 2.99
N LEU A 114 8.38 14.21 3.78
CA LEU A 114 9.61 13.60 4.29
C LEU A 114 10.13 12.44 3.44
N ASN A 115 9.22 11.69 2.80
CA ASN A 115 9.56 10.36 2.27
C ASN A 115 9.33 10.23 0.75
N PHE A 116 8.72 11.23 0.10
CA PHE A 116 8.36 11.11 -1.31
C PHE A 116 9.56 11.15 -2.27
N GLU A 117 10.66 11.78 -1.86
CA GLU A 117 11.92 11.73 -2.62
C GLU A 117 12.47 10.30 -2.70
N LEU A 118 12.64 9.66 -1.54
CA LEU A 118 13.07 8.25 -1.45
C LEU A 118 12.15 7.31 -2.22
N PHE A 119 10.83 7.54 -2.18
CA PHE A 119 9.88 6.80 -3.01
C PHE A 119 10.21 6.90 -4.51
N ASN A 120 10.45 8.11 -5.02
CA ASN A 120 10.74 8.30 -6.45
C ASN A 120 12.10 7.72 -6.84
N GLU A 121 13.10 7.80 -5.97
CA GLU A 121 14.41 7.18 -6.19
C GLU A 121 14.29 5.64 -6.33
N LEU A 122 13.64 5.00 -5.36
CA LEU A 122 13.41 3.56 -5.38
C LEU A 122 12.54 3.15 -6.56
N LYS A 123 11.52 3.94 -6.90
CA LYS A 123 10.67 3.69 -8.07
C LYS A 123 11.48 3.76 -9.36
N ALA A 124 12.27 4.81 -9.54
CA ALA A 124 13.12 4.96 -10.72
C ALA A 124 14.11 3.78 -10.85
N LYS A 125 14.63 3.29 -9.72
CA LYS A 125 15.48 2.10 -9.69
C LYS A 125 14.71 0.83 -10.06
N ARG A 126 13.49 0.64 -9.52
CA ARG A 126 12.61 -0.47 -9.91
C ARG A 126 12.32 -0.45 -11.40
N ASP A 127 11.99 0.72 -11.95
CA ASP A 127 11.66 0.86 -13.37
C ASP A 127 12.85 0.48 -14.26
N LYS A 128 14.07 0.89 -13.89
CA LYS A 128 15.31 0.47 -14.56
C LYS A 128 15.52 -1.05 -14.49
N ILE A 129 15.28 -1.67 -13.33
CA ILE A 129 15.43 -3.11 -13.15
C ILE A 129 14.37 -3.90 -13.94
N THR A 130 13.14 -3.39 -14.04
CA THR A 130 12.02 -4.04 -14.74
C THR A 130 12.12 -3.84 -16.25
N HIS A 131 12.61 -2.69 -16.71
CA HIS A 131 12.77 -2.36 -18.12
C HIS A 131 14.22 -1.93 -18.42
N PRO A 132 15.20 -2.85 -18.27
CA PRO A 132 16.61 -2.51 -18.39
C PRO A 132 16.96 -2.15 -19.83
N LYS A 133 17.70 -1.05 -19.99
CA LYS A 133 18.29 -0.65 -21.28
C LYS A 133 19.71 -1.20 -21.44
N GLY A 134 20.30 -1.69 -20.35
CA GLY A 134 21.61 -2.35 -20.34
C GLY A 134 21.95 -2.94 -18.96
N LEU A 135 23.12 -3.56 -18.85
CA LEU A 135 23.55 -4.23 -17.61
C LEU A 135 23.70 -3.28 -16.41
N ALA A 136 24.04 -2.01 -16.66
CA ALA A 136 24.16 -0.99 -15.62
C ALA A 136 22.84 -0.73 -14.88
N ASP A 137 21.69 -0.88 -15.56
CA ASP A 137 20.36 -0.71 -14.96
C ASP A 137 20.00 -1.82 -13.95
N LEU A 138 20.71 -2.96 -14.02
CA LEU A 138 20.54 -4.09 -13.12
C LEU A 138 21.44 -4.01 -11.87
N HIS A 139 22.24 -2.94 -11.75
CA HIS A 139 23.15 -2.74 -10.65
C HIS A 139 22.40 -2.47 -9.34
N VAL A 140 22.72 -3.27 -8.32
CA VAL A 140 22.24 -3.13 -6.95
C VAL A 140 23.34 -3.47 -5.96
N ASP A 141 23.31 -2.86 -4.78
CA ASP A 141 24.26 -3.04 -3.69
C ASP A 141 23.59 -3.05 -2.30
N ARG A 142 24.38 -3.22 -1.24
CA ARG A 142 23.85 -3.26 0.14
C ARG A 142 23.17 -1.95 0.58
N ASN A 143 23.57 -0.80 0.05
CA ASN A 143 22.92 0.47 0.40
C ASN A 143 21.49 0.51 -0.15
N ASP A 144 21.25 -0.14 -1.29
CA ASP A 144 19.90 -0.30 -1.82
C ASP A 144 19.03 -1.14 -0.89
N LEU A 145 19.56 -2.26 -0.37
CA LEU A 145 18.83 -3.10 0.57
C LEU A 145 18.40 -2.31 1.83
N ALA A 146 19.30 -1.51 2.38
CA ALA A 146 19.01 -0.64 3.52
C ALA A 146 17.95 0.42 3.18
N SER A 147 18.03 1.03 2.00
CA SER A 147 17.09 2.06 1.54
C SER A 147 15.69 1.48 1.28
N ILE A 148 15.63 0.29 0.69
CA ILE A 148 14.40 -0.47 0.46
C ILE A 148 13.71 -0.76 1.79
N TYR A 149 14.44 -1.31 2.77
CA TYR A 149 13.86 -1.63 4.08
C TYR A 149 13.45 -0.38 4.86
N LYS A 150 14.27 0.68 4.83
CA LYS A 150 13.90 1.97 5.41
C LYS A 150 12.57 2.48 4.85
N PHE A 151 12.40 2.47 3.53
CA PHE A 151 11.15 2.90 2.92
C PHE A 151 9.98 1.96 3.24
N TYR A 152 10.21 0.65 3.25
CA TYR A 152 9.20 -0.35 3.64
C TYR A 152 8.62 -0.06 5.03
N VAL A 153 9.46 0.19 6.03
CA VAL A 153 9.02 0.51 7.40
C VAL A 153 8.21 1.81 7.40
N LEU A 154 8.73 2.87 6.79
CA LEU A 154 8.04 4.16 6.69
C LEU A 154 6.67 4.05 6.00
N TYR A 155 6.60 3.27 4.92
CA TYR A 155 5.39 3.02 4.16
C TYR A 155 4.36 2.23 4.97
N THR A 156 4.81 1.15 5.63
CA THR A 156 3.96 0.32 6.48
C THR A 156 3.38 1.12 7.64
N ASP A 157 4.22 1.92 8.31
CA ASP A 157 3.77 2.81 9.39
C ASP A 157 2.76 3.83 8.87
N HIS A 158 2.98 4.38 7.67
CA HIS A 158 2.02 5.27 7.04
C HIS A 158 0.67 4.60 6.79
N VAL A 159 0.66 3.40 6.21
CA VAL A 159 -0.57 2.62 5.97
C VAL A 159 -1.28 2.31 7.29
N ASN A 160 -0.55 1.84 8.30
CA ASN A 160 -1.13 1.55 9.62
C ASN A 160 -1.74 2.81 10.25
N ASN A 161 -1.07 3.95 10.16
CA ASN A 161 -1.56 5.21 10.70
C ASN A 161 -2.83 5.69 9.98
N LEU A 162 -2.92 5.50 8.66
CA LEU A 162 -4.11 5.84 7.89
C LEU A 162 -5.29 4.90 8.17
N MET A 163 -5.03 3.62 8.41
CA MET A 163 -6.07 2.62 8.65
C MET A 163 -6.53 2.56 10.11
N THR A 164 -5.69 2.98 11.06
CA THR A 164 -6.03 2.94 12.49
C THR A 164 -7.14 3.92 12.82
N GLY A 165 -8.27 3.41 13.32
CA GLY A 165 -9.43 4.23 13.69
C GLY A 165 -10.32 4.64 12.51
N THR A 166 -10.01 4.17 11.30
CA THR A 166 -10.87 4.33 10.13
C THR A 166 -12.13 3.48 10.30
N SER A 167 -13.29 4.12 10.22
CA SER A 167 -14.59 3.49 10.45
C SER A 167 -15.64 3.95 9.44
N PHE A 168 -16.70 3.17 9.31
CA PHE A 168 -17.86 3.50 8.48
C PHE A 168 -19.11 3.42 9.34
N SER A 169 -20.06 4.30 9.09
CA SER A 169 -21.38 4.21 9.71
C SER A 169 -22.45 4.24 8.65
N TYR A 170 -23.49 3.46 8.87
CA TYR A 170 -24.64 3.38 8.00
C TYR A 170 -25.90 3.24 8.85
N THR A 171 -27.02 3.71 8.33
CA THR A 171 -28.32 3.57 9.01
C THR A 171 -29.07 2.41 8.38
N MET A 172 -29.37 1.38 9.18
CA MET A 172 -30.15 0.23 8.73
C MET A 172 -31.60 0.35 9.22
N PRO A 173 -32.62 0.18 8.36
CA PRO A 173 -34.01 0.07 8.80
C PRO A 173 -34.19 -1.09 9.79
N ILE A 174 -35.00 -0.90 10.84
CA ILE A 174 -35.25 -1.94 11.88
C ILE A 174 -35.68 -3.28 11.29
N ARG A 175 -36.45 -3.26 10.19
CA ARG A 175 -36.91 -4.46 9.48
C ARG A 175 -35.74 -5.33 8.97
N ASP A 176 -34.68 -4.70 8.48
CA ASP A 176 -33.53 -5.40 7.90
C ASP A 176 -32.62 -5.97 9.01
N ILE A 177 -32.53 -5.29 10.16
CA ILE A 177 -31.82 -5.79 11.37
C ILE A 177 -32.44 -7.10 11.87
N LEU A 178 -33.78 -7.16 11.88
CA LEU A 178 -34.51 -8.35 12.35
C LEU A 178 -34.34 -9.53 11.38
N ALA A 179 -34.27 -9.27 10.07
CA ALA A 179 -34.00 -10.29 9.06
C ALA A 179 -32.57 -10.85 9.17
N TRP A 180 -31.58 -9.99 9.38
CA TRP A 180 -30.18 -10.41 9.54
C TRP A 180 -29.95 -11.31 10.76
N LYS A 181 -30.57 -11.01 11.90
CA LYS A 181 -30.51 -11.85 13.12
C LYS A 181 -31.13 -13.24 12.96
N SER A 182 -32.01 -13.44 11.98
CA SER A 182 -32.65 -14.74 11.73
C SER A 182 -31.80 -15.70 10.88
N GLN A 183 -30.64 -15.23 10.40
CA GLN A 183 -29.69 -15.99 9.58
C GLN A 183 -28.41 -16.38 10.34
N LEU A 184 -28.27 -15.95 11.60
CA LEU A 184 -27.20 -16.33 12.54
C LEU A 184 -27.75 -17.35 13.54
#